data_AF-A0A2U2D6N8-F1
#
_entry.id   AF-A0A2U2D6N8-F1
#
_cell.length_a   1.000
_cell.length_b   1.000
_cell.length_c   1.000
_cell.angle_alpha   90.00
_cell.angle_beta   90.00
_cell.angle_gamma   90.00
#
_symmetry.space_group_name_H-M   'P 1'
#
loop_
_entity.id
_entity.type
_entity.pdbx_description
1 polymer ?
#
loop_
_entity_poly.entity_id
_entity_poly.type
_entity_poly.pdbx_seq_one_letter_code
_entity_poly.pdbx_strand_id
1 'polypeptide(L)'
;MVRVMSGIRSLMLAIGCVAALAGCAGSVAPEVRQLPERVELNGTFYRGQANQSGPQVLASMLSQQGIVITPGLLEKPLKLPGAEAQLQQNMQNLAREYGMVVYPLDGNLSALLTQVAAGYPVMVRFTEGSAFWAEPRYAILAGYNRQKQTVLLRAGMNRRLLMDFNSFESAFKDAGGWAVLIQKPNQLPAKVDGPRWLKAANDLGQAGQEQAAARASKALQAQ
;
A
#
# COMPACT_ATOMS: atom_id res chain seq x y z
N MET A 1 63.90 -20.65 19.70
CA MET A 1 62.60 -20.34 20.35
C MET A 1 61.74 -19.45 19.43
N VAL A 2 61.43 -19.86 18.19
CA VAL A 2 60.60 -19.07 17.25
C VAL A 2 59.93 -20.02 16.24
N ARG A 3 58.77 -20.62 16.56
CA ARG A 3 57.91 -21.30 15.55
C ARG A 3 56.54 -21.74 16.07
N VAL A 4 55.89 -20.96 16.94
CA VAL A 4 54.54 -21.32 17.44
C VAL A 4 53.49 -20.21 17.24
N MET A 5 53.91 -18.98 16.93
CA MET A 5 52.98 -17.83 16.88
C MET A 5 52.34 -17.54 15.50
N SER A 6 52.72 -18.27 14.44
CA SER A 6 52.20 -18.02 13.07
C SER A 6 50.91 -18.80 12.76
N GLY A 7 50.72 -20.00 13.33
CA GLY A 7 49.53 -20.83 13.08
C GLY A 7 48.23 -20.29 13.71
N ILE A 8 48.34 -19.61 14.85
CA ILE A 8 47.18 -19.10 15.60
C ILE A 8 46.55 -17.89 14.89
N ARG A 9 47.36 -17.05 14.22
CA ARG A 9 46.88 -15.89 13.48
C ARG A 9 46.11 -16.26 12.21
N SER A 10 46.51 -17.33 11.52
CA SER A 10 45.79 -17.80 10.32
C SER A 10 44.47 -18.49 10.65
N LEU A 11 44.38 -19.17 11.81
CA LEU A 11 43.14 -19.81 12.25
C LEU A 11 42.09 -18.80 12.73
N MET A 12 42.52 -17.69 13.36
CA MET A 12 41.60 -16.61 13.77
C MET A 12 41.04 -15.80 12.59
N LEU A 13 41.79 -15.64 11.50
CA LEU A 13 41.27 -14.99 10.28
C LEU A 13 40.23 -15.85 9.54
N ALA A 14 40.41 -17.18 9.54
CA ALA A 14 39.48 -18.09 8.90
C ALA A 14 38.13 -18.20 9.65
N ILE A 15 38.15 -18.13 10.99
CA ILE A 15 36.92 -18.18 11.82
C ILE A 15 36.13 -16.86 11.73
N GLY A 16 36.80 -15.72 11.57
CA GLY A 16 36.14 -14.43 11.35
C GLY A 16 35.37 -14.34 10.04
N CYS A 17 35.83 -15.01 8.97
CA CYS A 17 35.13 -15.01 7.67
C CYS A 17 33.88 -15.89 7.62
N VAL A 18 33.77 -16.92 8.46
CA VAL A 18 32.59 -17.81 8.47
C VAL A 18 31.45 -17.21 9.31
N ALA A 19 31.75 -16.42 10.34
CA ALA A 19 30.73 -15.77 11.18
C ALA A 19 29.98 -14.62 10.48
N ALA A 20 30.55 -14.04 9.42
CA ALA A 20 29.89 -12.98 8.63
C ALA A 20 28.88 -13.51 7.59
N LEU A 21 28.79 -14.84 7.40
CA LEU A 21 27.85 -15.48 6.47
C LEU A 21 26.60 -16.03 7.14
N ALA A 22 26.43 -15.83 8.45
CA ALA A 22 25.11 -15.91 9.09
C ALA A 22 24.28 -14.68 8.67
N GLY A 23 24.01 -14.58 7.37
CA GLY A 23 23.06 -13.62 6.83
C GLY A 23 21.74 -13.84 7.55
N CYS A 24 21.19 -12.77 8.12
CA CYS A 24 19.81 -12.72 8.55
C CYS A 24 18.96 -13.09 7.34
N ALA A 25 18.62 -14.37 7.19
CA ALA A 25 17.58 -14.81 6.29
C ALA A 25 16.33 -14.05 6.76
N GLY A 26 16.01 -12.96 6.03
CA GLY A 26 14.97 -12.01 6.39
C GLY A 26 13.69 -12.75 6.66
N SER A 27 13.38 -12.93 7.94
CA SER A 27 12.26 -13.75 8.36
C SER A 27 11.00 -12.97 8.04
N VAL A 28 10.32 -13.38 6.96
CA VAL A 28 8.97 -12.89 6.64
C VAL A 28 8.09 -13.04 7.89
N ALA A 29 7.36 -11.98 8.26
CA ALA A 29 6.48 -11.96 9.42
C ALA A 29 5.52 -13.19 9.41
N PRO A 30 5.24 -13.81 10.58
CA PRO A 30 4.41 -15.02 10.65
C PRO A 30 3.05 -14.89 9.94
N GLU A 31 2.42 -13.73 10.05
CA GLU A 31 1.12 -13.44 9.43
C GLU A 31 1.22 -13.50 7.90
N VAL A 32 2.31 -12.98 7.33
CA VAL A 32 2.54 -13.02 5.87
C VAL A 32 2.80 -14.46 5.41
N ARG A 33 3.41 -15.33 6.23
CA ARG A 33 3.64 -16.75 5.88
C ARG A 33 2.36 -17.54 5.67
N GLN A 34 1.28 -17.15 6.34
CA GLN A 34 -0.03 -17.81 6.22
C GLN A 34 -0.82 -17.34 4.99
N LEU A 35 -0.39 -16.25 4.34
CA LEU A 35 -1.02 -15.76 3.12
C LEU A 35 -0.66 -16.65 1.92
N PRO A 36 -1.50 -16.65 0.85
CA PRO A 36 -1.18 -17.29 -0.42
C PRO A 36 0.23 -16.93 -0.90
N GLU A 37 0.88 -17.85 -1.60
CA GLU A 37 2.27 -17.64 -2.02
C GLU A 37 2.41 -16.44 -2.98
N ARG A 38 1.44 -16.25 -3.88
CA ARG A 38 1.44 -15.17 -4.84
C ARG A 38 0.00 -14.72 -5.12
N VAL A 39 -0.18 -13.40 -5.16
CA VAL A 39 -1.45 -12.78 -5.57
C VAL A 39 -1.15 -11.65 -6.54
N GLU A 40 -1.94 -11.55 -7.61
CA GLU A 40 -1.89 -10.44 -8.55
C GLU A 40 -3.32 -10.12 -8.98
N LEU A 41 -3.81 -8.96 -8.53
CA LEU A 41 -5.16 -8.48 -8.78
C LEU A 41 -5.22 -7.82 -10.15
N ASN A 42 -6.25 -8.17 -10.91
CA ASN A 42 -6.61 -7.52 -12.15
C ASN A 42 -7.55 -6.34 -11.89
N GLY A 43 -7.55 -5.36 -12.78
CA GLY A 43 -8.40 -4.17 -12.62
C GLY A 43 -7.96 -3.04 -13.53
N THR A 44 -8.79 -2.00 -13.63
CA THR A 44 -8.48 -0.79 -14.40
C THR A 44 -7.27 -0.08 -13.79
N PHE A 45 -6.35 0.40 -14.63
CA PHE A 45 -5.26 1.27 -14.23
C PHE A 45 -5.00 2.32 -15.29
N TYR A 46 -5.23 3.57 -14.90
CA TYR A 46 -4.87 4.75 -15.67
C TYR A 46 -3.40 5.08 -15.40
N ARG A 47 -2.62 5.26 -16.48
CA ARG A 47 -1.21 5.64 -16.40
C ARG A 47 -1.08 7.16 -16.39
N GLY A 48 -0.08 7.68 -15.70
CA GLY A 48 0.26 9.10 -15.71
C GLY A 48 1.12 9.49 -14.52
N GLN A 49 1.92 10.54 -14.65
CA GLN A 49 2.85 10.99 -13.61
C GLN A 49 2.50 12.36 -13.01
N ALA A 50 1.63 13.13 -13.68
CA ALA A 50 1.20 14.45 -13.21
C ALA A 50 0.57 14.35 -11.82
N ASN A 51 0.76 15.40 -11.00
CA ASN A 51 0.17 15.52 -9.67
C ASN A 51 0.42 14.27 -8.79
N GLN A 52 1.67 13.78 -8.79
CA GLN A 52 2.08 12.59 -8.01
C GLN A 52 1.29 11.32 -8.36
N SER A 53 0.75 11.20 -9.58
CA SER A 53 -0.15 10.12 -10.03
C SER A 53 -1.48 10.02 -9.27
N GLY A 54 -1.80 10.98 -8.41
CA GLY A 54 -2.96 10.93 -7.50
C GLY A 54 -4.30 10.76 -8.23
N PRO A 55 -4.66 11.65 -9.18
CA PRO A 55 -5.89 11.52 -9.96
C PRO A 55 -6.01 10.20 -10.70
N GLN A 56 -4.89 9.67 -11.23
CA GLN A 56 -4.84 8.42 -11.97
C GLN A 56 -5.13 7.22 -11.06
N VAL A 57 -4.52 7.20 -9.88
CA VAL A 57 -4.74 6.15 -8.89
C VAL A 57 -6.17 6.20 -8.36
N LEU A 58 -6.67 7.38 -7.98
CA LEU A 58 -8.04 7.52 -7.48
C LEU A 58 -9.07 7.10 -8.53
N ALA A 59 -8.94 7.58 -9.78
CA ALA A 59 -9.82 7.17 -10.87
C ALA A 59 -9.79 5.65 -11.08
N SER A 60 -8.60 5.03 -11.00
CA SER A 60 -8.44 3.59 -11.15
C SER A 60 -9.18 2.82 -10.04
N MET A 61 -9.06 3.26 -8.79
CA MET A 61 -9.75 2.67 -7.64
C MET A 61 -11.27 2.81 -7.76
N LEU A 62 -11.77 3.99 -8.14
CA LEU A 62 -13.20 4.24 -8.35
C LEU A 62 -13.77 3.42 -9.53
N SER A 63 -13.04 3.35 -10.65
CA SER A 63 -13.45 2.55 -11.81
C SER A 63 -13.53 1.05 -11.50
N GLN A 64 -12.62 0.52 -10.68
CA GLN A 64 -12.70 -0.88 -10.22
C GLN A 64 -13.95 -1.14 -9.37
N GLN A 65 -14.49 -0.11 -8.76
CA GLN A 65 -15.73 -0.16 -7.98
C GLN A 65 -16.98 0.09 -8.84
N GLY A 66 -16.82 0.21 -10.16
CA GLY A 66 -17.90 0.39 -11.12
C GLY A 66 -18.32 1.85 -11.35
N ILE A 67 -17.55 2.81 -10.84
CA ILE A 67 -17.81 4.24 -11.07
C ILE A 67 -17.16 4.64 -12.40
N VAL A 68 -17.97 5.16 -13.32
CA VAL A 68 -17.51 5.65 -14.62
C VAL A 68 -16.83 7.01 -14.43
N ILE A 69 -15.49 7.02 -14.44
CA ILE A 69 -14.69 8.22 -14.19
C ILE A 69 -13.35 8.12 -14.93
N THR A 70 -12.72 9.26 -15.20
CA THR A 70 -11.37 9.34 -15.78
C THR A 70 -10.51 10.31 -14.96
N PRO A 71 -9.17 10.21 -15.03
CA PRO A 71 -8.29 11.06 -14.21
C PRO A 71 -8.51 12.56 -14.43
N GLY A 72 -8.72 13.00 -15.68
CA GLY A 72 -8.95 14.40 -16.01
C GLY A 72 -10.22 14.99 -15.39
N LEU A 73 -11.25 14.17 -15.14
CA LEU A 73 -12.47 14.62 -14.46
C LEU A 73 -12.25 14.86 -12.95
N LEU A 74 -11.18 14.32 -12.38
CA LEU A 74 -10.86 14.46 -10.96
C LEU A 74 -9.97 15.66 -10.66
N GLU A 75 -9.29 16.25 -11.65
CA GLU A 75 -8.32 17.34 -11.41
C GLU A 75 -8.96 18.56 -10.73
N LYS A 76 -10.07 19.06 -11.28
CA LYS A 76 -10.78 20.21 -10.71
C LYS A 76 -11.35 19.93 -9.32
N PRO A 77 -12.09 18.82 -9.07
CA PRO A 77 -12.53 18.46 -7.72
C PRO A 77 -11.39 18.27 -6.71
N LEU A 78 -10.23 17.77 -7.16
CA LEU A 78 -9.03 17.63 -6.33
C LEU A 78 -8.26 18.95 -6.13
N LYS A 79 -8.73 20.05 -6.75
CA LYS A 79 -8.14 21.39 -6.71
C LYS A 79 -6.73 21.44 -7.31
N LEU A 80 -6.54 20.73 -8.43
CA LEU A 80 -5.25 20.65 -9.13
C LEU A 80 -5.24 21.53 -10.39
N PRO A 81 -4.08 22.11 -10.74
CA PRO A 81 -2.84 22.14 -9.95
C PRO A 81 -2.92 23.09 -8.74
N GLY A 82 -2.03 22.93 -7.75
CA GLY A 82 -1.85 23.87 -6.64
C GLY A 82 -2.28 23.37 -5.25
N ALA A 83 -2.97 22.24 -5.15
CA ALA A 83 -3.35 21.60 -3.89
C ALA A 83 -2.63 20.27 -3.63
N GLU A 84 -1.44 20.07 -4.21
CA GLU A 84 -0.66 18.83 -4.09
C GLU A 84 -0.36 18.47 -2.63
N ALA A 85 -0.14 19.48 -1.78
CA ALA A 85 0.09 19.29 -0.35
C ALA A 85 -1.13 18.74 0.41
N GLN A 86 -2.36 19.04 -0.05
CA GLN A 86 -3.60 18.53 0.54
C GLN A 86 -4.19 17.34 -0.24
N LEU A 87 -3.51 16.88 -1.29
CA LEU A 87 -4.04 15.90 -2.23
C LEU A 87 -4.51 14.61 -1.55
N GLN A 88 -3.77 14.13 -0.54
CA GLN A 88 -4.17 12.98 0.26
C GLN A 88 -5.55 13.14 0.90
N GLN A 89 -5.85 14.31 1.48
CA GLN A 89 -7.12 14.59 2.12
C GLN A 89 -8.21 14.79 1.06
N ASN A 90 -7.91 15.56 0.00
CA ASN A 90 -8.84 15.83 -1.09
C ASN A 90 -9.29 14.54 -1.77
N MET A 91 -8.39 13.58 -2.01
CA MET A 91 -8.72 12.29 -2.61
C MET A 91 -9.64 11.45 -1.72
N GLN A 92 -9.41 11.44 -0.40
CA GLN A 92 -10.29 10.72 0.53
C GLN A 92 -11.67 11.37 0.60
N ASN A 93 -11.74 12.70 0.63
CA ASN A 93 -13.02 13.42 0.63
C ASN A 93 -13.80 13.14 -0.65
N LEU A 94 -13.14 13.26 -1.81
CA LEU A 94 -13.76 13.00 -3.10
C LEU A 94 -14.23 11.55 -3.25
N ALA A 95 -13.45 10.57 -2.77
CA ALA A 95 -13.90 9.18 -2.74
C ALA A 95 -15.18 9.00 -1.92
N ARG A 96 -15.30 9.68 -0.77
CA ARG A 96 -16.53 9.67 0.04
C ARG A 96 -17.69 10.35 -0.68
N GLU A 97 -17.47 11.46 -1.38
CA GLU A 97 -18.50 12.11 -2.21
C GLU A 97 -19.06 11.15 -3.28
N TYR A 98 -18.25 10.23 -3.78
CA TYR A 98 -18.68 9.13 -4.67
C TYR A 98 -19.36 7.94 -3.96
N GLY A 99 -19.68 8.05 -2.67
CA GLY A 99 -20.38 7.00 -1.91
C GLY A 99 -19.48 5.87 -1.42
N MET A 100 -18.16 6.06 -1.42
CA MET A 100 -17.19 5.03 -1.03
C MET A 100 -16.75 5.16 0.42
N VAL A 101 -16.67 4.02 1.11
CA VAL A 101 -16.01 3.94 2.42
C VAL A 101 -14.51 4.00 2.21
N VAL A 102 -13.87 5.02 2.79
CA VAL A 102 -12.40 5.14 2.81
C VAL A 102 -11.90 4.57 4.13
N TYR A 103 -11.33 3.37 4.08
CA TYR A 103 -10.88 2.64 5.27
C TYR A 103 -9.36 2.74 5.41
N PRO A 104 -8.83 3.42 6.44
CA PRO A 104 -7.39 3.51 6.66
C PRO A 104 -6.81 2.16 7.13
N LEU A 105 -5.62 1.83 6.64
CA LEU A 105 -4.88 0.64 7.05
C LEU A 105 -3.73 1.00 7.97
N ASP A 106 -3.28 0.01 8.74
CA ASP A 106 -2.05 0.14 9.50
C ASP A 106 -0.86 0.20 8.55
N GLY A 107 0.11 1.06 8.87
CA GLY A 107 1.29 1.35 8.05
C GLY A 107 2.35 0.24 8.04
N ASN A 108 1.96 -1.04 8.07
CA ASN A 108 2.88 -2.18 8.00
C ASN A 108 2.53 -3.10 6.84
N LEU A 109 3.56 -3.76 6.27
CA LEU A 109 3.41 -4.59 5.09
C LEU A 109 2.38 -5.71 5.27
N SER A 110 2.38 -6.36 6.44
CA SER A 110 1.45 -7.47 6.74
C SER A 110 -0.02 -7.07 6.60
N ALA A 111 -0.39 -5.89 7.13
CA ALA A 111 -1.74 -5.35 7.01
C ALA A 111 -2.11 -5.11 5.54
N LEU A 112 -1.20 -4.58 4.73
CA LEU A 112 -1.45 -4.33 3.31
C LEU A 112 -1.60 -5.64 2.52
N LEU A 113 -0.68 -6.59 2.71
CA LEU A 113 -0.70 -7.88 2.02
C LEU A 113 -1.93 -8.71 2.37
N THR A 114 -2.42 -8.61 3.61
CA THR A 114 -3.67 -9.27 4.04
C THR A 114 -4.86 -8.80 3.21
N GLN A 115 -4.97 -7.50 2.90
CA GLN A 115 -6.04 -6.98 2.06
C GLN A 115 -5.91 -7.44 0.61
N VAL A 116 -4.70 -7.37 0.07
CA VAL A 116 -4.43 -7.84 -1.31
C VAL A 116 -4.73 -9.33 -1.45
N ALA A 117 -4.37 -10.13 -0.44
CA ALA A 117 -4.70 -11.55 -0.40
C ALA A 117 -6.20 -11.83 -0.38
N ALA A 118 -6.99 -10.93 0.20
CA ALA A 118 -8.45 -10.98 0.20
C ALA A 118 -9.10 -10.40 -1.07
N GLY A 119 -8.31 -10.01 -2.07
CA GLY A 119 -8.82 -9.49 -3.34
C GLY A 119 -8.98 -7.97 -3.37
N TYR A 120 -8.49 -7.24 -2.36
CA TYR A 120 -8.67 -5.80 -2.25
C TYR A 120 -7.38 -5.04 -2.61
N PRO A 121 -7.37 -4.26 -3.71
CA PRO A 121 -6.24 -3.42 -4.04
C PRO A 121 -6.12 -2.30 -3.00
N VAL A 122 -4.88 -1.96 -2.64
CA VAL A 122 -4.62 -0.95 -1.62
C VAL A 122 -4.06 0.29 -2.30
N MET A 123 -4.66 1.45 -2.02
CA MET A 123 -4.10 2.73 -2.42
C MET A 123 -3.04 3.13 -1.39
N VAL A 124 -1.82 3.38 -1.85
CA VAL A 124 -0.67 3.71 -1.00
C VAL A 124 0.03 4.97 -1.48
N ARG A 125 0.77 5.61 -0.59
CA ARG A 125 1.76 6.63 -0.93
C ARG A 125 3.15 6.10 -0.59
N PHE A 126 4.10 6.22 -1.50
CA PHE A 126 5.47 5.80 -1.32
C PHE A 126 6.43 6.80 -1.96
N THR A 127 7.68 6.80 -1.53
CA THR A 127 8.73 7.61 -2.15
C THR A 127 9.31 6.84 -3.35
N GLU A 128 9.12 7.37 -4.55
CA GLU A 128 9.66 6.77 -5.78
C GLU A 128 10.96 7.49 -6.18
N GLY A 129 12.01 6.74 -6.48
CA GLY A 129 13.29 7.26 -6.94
C GLY A 129 14.48 6.73 -6.16
N SER A 130 15.63 7.37 -6.34
CA SER A 130 16.87 7.04 -5.63
C SER A 130 17.07 7.98 -4.45
N ALA A 131 17.96 7.65 -3.50
CA ALA A 131 18.19 8.45 -2.29
C ALA A 131 18.49 9.94 -2.55
N PHE A 132 19.00 10.30 -3.73
CA PHE A 132 19.34 11.67 -4.11
C PHE A 132 18.25 12.40 -4.92
N TRP A 133 17.29 11.66 -5.47
CA TRP A 133 16.18 12.18 -6.29
C TRP A 133 14.96 11.30 -6.03
N ALA A 134 14.20 11.64 -4.99
CA ALA A 134 13.08 10.87 -4.50
C ALA A 134 11.85 11.78 -4.36
N GLU A 135 10.73 11.38 -4.94
CA GLU A 135 9.49 12.15 -4.89
C GLU A 135 8.34 11.30 -4.35
N PRO A 136 7.44 11.89 -3.55
CA PRO A 136 6.25 11.18 -3.12
C PRO A 136 5.35 10.87 -4.32
N ARG A 137 4.86 9.63 -4.37
CA ARG A 137 3.94 9.16 -5.40
C ARG A 137 2.84 8.31 -4.83
N TYR A 138 1.65 8.43 -5.40
CA TYR A 138 0.54 7.53 -5.14
C TYR A 138 0.60 6.32 -6.06
N ALA A 139 0.26 5.16 -5.52
CA ALA A 139 0.25 3.90 -6.26
C ALA A 139 -0.89 3.00 -5.80
N ILE A 140 -1.13 1.94 -6.58
CA ILE A 140 -1.97 0.82 -6.18
C ILE A 140 -1.08 -0.38 -5.91
N LEU A 141 -1.08 -0.88 -4.68
CA LEU A 141 -0.57 -2.21 -4.37
C LEU A 141 -1.60 -3.24 -4.86
N ALA A 142 -1.25 -3.91 -5.96
CA ALA A 142 -2.13 -4.83 -6.66
C ALA A 142 -1.66 -6.28 -6.54
N GLY A 143 -0.54 -6.57 -5.89
CA GLY A 143 -0.07 -7.93 -5.76
C GLY A 143 1.19 -8.07 -4.95
N TYR A 144 1.59 -9.32 -4.74
CA TYR A 144 2.85 -9.69 -4.12
C TYR A 144 3.25 -11.12 -4.50
N ASN A 145 4.51 -11.44 -4.27
CA ASN A 145 5.06 -12.79 -4.31
C ASN A 145 5.85 -13.00 -3.02
N ARG A 146 5.37 -13.89 -2.16
CA ARG A 146 5.96 -14.19 -0.85
C ARG A 146 7.29 -14.93 -0.96
N GLN A 147 7.41 -15.84 -1.93
CA GLN A 147 8.65 -16.59 -2.15
C GLN A 147 9.79 -15.68 -2.60
N LYS A 148 9.50 -14.74 -3.51
CA LYS A 148 10.47 -13.74 -4.01
C LYS A 148 10.57 -12.51 -3.13
N GLN A 149 9.71 -12.40 -2.10
CA GLN A 149 9.58 -11.23 -1.23
C GLN A 149 9.44 -9.92 -2.02
N THR A 150 8.56 -9.89 -3.02
CA THR A 150 8.33 -8.71 -3.84
C THR A 150 6.87 -8.27 -3.82
N VAL A 151 6.61 -6.98 -3.76
CA VAL A 151 5.31 -6.38 -4.04
C VAL A 151 5.17 -6.04 -5.53
N LEU A 152 3.92 -5.95 -6.00
CA LEU A 152 3.56 -5.46 -7.32
C LEU A 152 2.71 -4.19 -7.17
N LEU A 153 3.30 -3.08 -7.59
CA LEU A 153 2.69 -1.76 -7.61
C LEU A 153 2.26 -1.40 -9.04
N ARG A 154 1.18 -0.62 -9.11
CA ARG A 154 0.78 0.11 -10.32
C ARG A 154 0.97 1.60 -10.02
N ALA A 155 1.97 2.21 -10.63
CA ALA A 155 2.42 3.58 -10.32
C ALA A 155 2.93 4.28 -11.57
N GLY A 156 2.65 5.58 -11.71
CA GLY A 156 3.14 6.36 -12.84
C GLY A 156 2.73 5.77 -14.19
N MET A 157 3.73 5.46 -15.01
CA MET A 157 3.55 4.79 -16.31
C MET A 157 3.59 3.26 -16.22
N ASN A 158 3.98 2.72 -15.06
CA ASN A 158 4.28 1.31 -14.86
C ASN A 158 3.05 0.56 -14.34
N ARG A 159 2.50 -0.34 -15.17
CA ARG A 159 1.45 -1.29 -14.75
C ARG A 159 1.96 -2.39 -13.82
N ARG A 160 3.27 -2.62 -13.80
CA ARG A 160 3.91 -3.70 -13.05
C ARG A 160 5.27 -3.22 -12.57
N LEU A 161 5.25 -2.38 -11.55
CA LEU A 161 6.43 -1.99 -10.81
C LEU A 161 6.66 -3.02 -9.71
N LEU A 162 7.74 -3.78 -9.80
CA LEU A 162 8.12 -4.74 -8.77
C LEU A 162 9.13 -4.10 -7.82
N MET A 163 8.92 -4.27 -6.53
CA MET A 163 9.86 -3.85 -5.48
C MET A 163 10.01 -4.99 -4.49
N ASP A 164 11.21 -5.21 -3.95
CA ASP A 164 11.36 -6.10 -2.81
C ASP A 164 10.67 -5.53 -1.57
N PHE A 165 10.31 -6.40 -0.62
CA PHE A 165 9.57 -6.03 0.58
C PHE A 165 10.28 -4.94 1.39
N ASN A 166 11.60 -5.06 1.59
CA ASN A 166 12.36 -4.11 2.40
C ASN A 166 12.41 -2.73 1.75
N SER A 167 12.69 -2.67 0.44
CA SER A 167 12.70 -1.41 -0.31
C SER A 167 11.32 -0.76 -0.31
N PHE A 168 10.26 -1.54 -0.47
CA PHE A 168 8.90 -1.01 -0.39
C PHE A 168 8.58 -0.49 1.02
N GLU A 169 8.87 -1.24 2.07
CA GLU A 169 8.61 -0.82 3.45
C GLU A 169 9.36 0.46 3.81
N SER A 170 10.62 0.59 3.38
CA SER A 170 11.39 1.83 3.55
C SER A 170 10.71 2.98 2.81
N ALA A 171 10.47 2.84 1.50
CA ALA A 171 9.86 3.89 0.67
C ALA A 171 8.45 4.29 1.15
N PHE A 172 7.71 3.33 1.67
CA PHE A 172 6.38 3.54 2.23
C PHE A 172 6.43 4.30 3.56
N LYS A 173 7.34 3.91 4.46
CA LYS A 173 7.56 4.59 5.74
C LYS A 173 8.08 6.01 5.54
N ASP A 174 9.01 6.22 4.62
CA ASP A 174 9.57 7.53 4.29
C ASP A 174 8.49 8.49 3.76
N ALA A 175 7.45 7.96 3.11
CA ALA A 175 6.27 8.71 2.66
C ALA A 175 5.17 8.86 3.75
N GLY A 176 5.45 8.44 4.98
CA GLY A 176 4.53 8.56 6.13
C GLY A 176 3.62 7.35 6.38
N GLY A 177 3.82 6.23 5.67
CA GLY A 177 3.08 4.99 5.89
C GLY A 177 1.58 5.09 5.59
N TRP A 178 1.18 5.97 4.67
CA TRP A 178 -0.22 6.20 4.35
C TRP A 178 -0.77 5.15 3.38
N ALA A 179 -1.77 4.39 3.82
CA ALA A 179 -2.49 3.44 3.01
C ALA A 179 -3.99 3.43 3.33
N VAL A 180 -4.82 3.32 2.30
CA VAL A 180 -6.28 3.23 2.43
C VAL A 180 -6.86 2.20 1.47
N LEU A 181 -8.00 1.63 1.85
CA LEU A 181 -8.91 0.96 0.94
C LEU A 181 -10.02 1.93 0.52
N ILE A 182 -10.48 1.77 -0.72
CA ILE A 182 -11.67 2.46 -1.23
C ILE A 182 -12.70 1.38 -1.53
N GLN A 183 -13.70 1.26 -0.65
CA GLN A 183 -14.62 0.13 -0.62
C GLN A 183 -16.08 0.56 -0.77
N LYS A 184 -16.89 -0.30 -1.38
CA LYS A 184 -18.34 -0.12 -1.35
C LYS A 184 -18.82 -0.27 0.10
N PRO A 185 -19.95 0.36 0.47
CA PRO A 185 -20.50 0.23 1.82
C PRO A 185 -20.75 -1.21 2.28
N ASN A 186 -21.01 -2.15 1.37
CA ASN A 186 -21.26 -3.55 1.70
C ASN A 186 -20.00 -4.44 1.59
N GLN A 187 -18.81 -3.87 1.40
CA GLN A 187 -17.57 -4.60 1.18
C GLN A 187 -16.61 -4.36 2.36
N LEU A 188 -16.64 -5.27 3.33
CA LEU A 188 -15.80 -5.19 4.51
C LEU A 188 -14.34 -5.56 4.19
N PRO A 189 -13.36 -4.89 4.81
CA PRO A 189 -11.97 -5.26 4.70
C PRO A 189 -11.70 -6.61 5.37
N ALA A 190 -10.62 -7.27 4.96
CA ALA A 190 -10.16 -8.48 5.64
C ALA A 190 -9.69 -8.13 7.05
N LYS A 191 -10.05 -8.96 8.04
CA LYS A 191 -9.77 -8.70 9.47
C LYS A 191 -10.22 -7.30 9.90
N VAL A 192 -11.49 -6.97 9.62
CA VAL A 192 -12.04 -5.64 9.90
C VAL A 192 -11.91 -5.27 11.39
N ASP A 193 -11.33 -4.11 11.66
CA ASP A 193 -11.47 -3.44 12.95
C ASP A 193 -12.81 -2.69 12.99
N GLY A 194 -13.70 -3.13 13.89
CA GLY A 194 -15.06 -2.64 14.01
C GLY A 194 -15.14 -1.13 14.29
N PRO A 195 -14.47 -0.61 15.34
CA PRO A 195 -14.43 0.83 15.62
C PRO A 195 -13.92 1.66 14.44
N ARG A 196 -12.84 1.22 13.77
CA ARG A 196 -12.27 1.89 12.60
C ARG A 196 -13.25 1.90 11.43
N TRP A 197 -14.00 0.81 11.22
CA TRP A 197 -15.01 0.73 10.17
C TRP A 197 -16.20 1.64 10.44
N LEU A 198 -16.72 1.65 11.67
CA LEU A 198 -17.82 2.55 12.06
C LEU A 198 -17.41 4.02 11.96
N LYS A 199 -16.17 4.36 12.30
CA LYS A 199 -15.65 5.71 12.05
C LYS A 199 -15.64 6.03 10.55
N ALA A 200 -15.14 5.14 9.70
CA ALA A 200 -15.11 5.36 8.25
C ALA A 200 -16.53 5.49 7.66
N ALA A 201 -17.50 4.73 8.17
CA ALA A 201 -18.91 4.85 7.82
C ALA A 201 -19.50 6.20 8.26
N ASN A 202 -19.17 6.67 9.47
CA ASN A 202 -19.59 7.99 9.93
C ASN A 202 -18.99 9.12 9.09
N ASP A 203 -17.68 9.05 8.78
CA ASP A 203 -17.02 10.04 7.90
C ASP A 203 -17.70 10.07 6.50
N LEU A 204 -18.17 8.92 5.99
CA LEU A 204 -18.96 8.84 4.76
C LEU A 204 -20.32 9.55 4.91
N GLY A 205 -21.01 9.37 6.04
CA GLY A 205 -22.26 10.07 6.34
C GLY A 205 -22.08 11.58 6.38
N GLN A 206 -21.00 12.06 7.01
CA GLN A 206 -20.66 13.50 7.06
C GLN A 206 -20.36 14.10 5.68
N ALA A 207 -20.00 13.28 4.70
CA ALA A 207 -19.85 13.69 3.30
C ALA A 207 -21.20 13.73 2.54
N GLY A 208 -22.33 13.64 3.24
CA GLY A 208 -23.68 13.67 2.65
C GLY A 208 -24.18 12.31 2.16
N GLN A 209 -23.44 11.23 2.41
CA GLN A 209 -23.77 9.88 1.93
C GLN A 209 -24.42 9.03 3.04
N GLU A 210 -25.47 9.55 3.66
CA GLU A 210 -26.13 8.93 4.83
C GLU A 210 -26.63 7.50 4.56
N GLN A 211 -27.26 7.26 3.40
CA GLN A 211 -27.74 5.93 3.03
C GLN A 211 -26.58 4.94 2.79
N ALA A 212 -25.44 5.41 2.30
CA ALA A 212 -24.25 4.59 2.14
C ALA A 212 -23.62 4.29 3.51
N ALA A 213 -23.53 5.29 4.39
CA ALA A 213 -23.06 5.14 5.77
C ALA A 213 -23.90 4.11 6.55
N ALA A 214 -25.23 4.18 6.47
CA ALA A 214 -26.13 3.22 7.10
C ALA A 214 -25.91 1.80 6.60
N ARG A 215 -25.71 1.62 5.28
CA ARG A 215 -25.36 0.32 4.69
C ARG A 215 -24.01 -0.19 5.19
N ALA A 216 -23.02 0.68 5.33
CA ALA A 216 -21.72 0.31 5.89
C ALA A 216 -21.80 -0.14 7.34
N SER A 217 -22.51 0.59 8.20
CA SER A 217 -22.72 0.19 9.59
C SER A 217 -23.47 -1.14 9.69
N LYS A 218 -24.49 -1.36 8.85
CA LYS A 218 -25.23 -2.62 8.80
C LYS A 218 -24.37 -3.80 8.33
N ALA A 219 -23.47 -3.59 7.37
CA ALA A 219 -22.61 -4.65 6.87
C ALA A 219 -21.75 -5.26 8.00
N LEU A 220 -21.23 -4.43 8.91
CA LEU A 220 -20.43 -4.90 10.04
C LEU A 220 -21.25 -5.75 11.03
N GLN A 221 -22.52 -5.43 11.23
CA GLN A 221 -23.41 -6.17 12.15
C GLN A 221 -23.83 -7.54 11.60
N ALA A 222 -23.65 -7.78 10.30
CA ALA A 222 -24.05 -9.01 9.63
C ALA A 222 -22.93 -10.08 9.56
N GLN A 223 -21.78 -9.84 10.21
CA GLN A 223 -20.70 -10.82 10.35
C GLN A 223 -20.98 -11.87 11.42
#